data_AF-A0A835IW85-F1
#
_entry.id   AF-A0A835IW85-F1
#
_cell.length_a   1.000
_cell.length_b   1.000
_cell.length_c   1.000
_cell.angle_alpha   90.00
_cell.angle_beta   90.00
_cell.angle_gamma   90.00
#
_symmetry.space_group_name_H-M   'P 1'
#
loop_
_entity.id
_entity.type
_entity.pdbx_description
1 polymer ?
#
loop_
_entity_poly.entity_id
_entity_poly.type
_entity_poly.pdbx_seq_one_letter_code
_entity_poly.pdbx_strand_id
1 'polypeptide(L)'
;MKRERKIDTNFYDELQVVVETRVLSQEGLKENDRIEKLPGQPHNLDFAQYGGYVTVDEKASLGCSSLAYGAMQELGPFRVASDGKTLHHNPYAWNKVANVLFLESPVGVGFSYTNTTSNLKKSGDKMTADDNYVFLLNCLKRFPEYKDKDFYISGESCVGHYVLQLAHNIVRHNKLENNTTINLKGIIV
;
A
#
# COMPACT_ATOMS: atom_id res chain seq x y z
N MET A 1 -3.26 47.35 -8.69
CA MET A 1 -2.10 46.45 -8.93
C MET A 1 -2.43 45.09 -8.32
N LYS A 2 -2.97 44.13 -9.10
CA LYS A 2 -3.25 42.77 -8.60
C LYS A 2 -1.94 41.98 -8.65
N ARG A 3 -1.38 41.62 -7.49
CA ARG A 3 -0.25 40.68 -7.41
C ARG A 3 -0.78 39.29 -7.71
N GLU A 4 -0.49 38.78 -8.90
CA GLU A 4 -0.59 37.34 -9.17
C GLU A 4 0.43 36.63 -8.28
N ARG A 5 -0.05 35.91 -7.27
CA ARG A 5 0.78 34.95 -6.54
C ARG A 5 0.96 33.75 -7.45
N LYS A 6 2.08 33.70 -8.19
CA LYS A 6 2.53 32.47 -8.83
C LYS A 6 2.77 31.45 -7.71
N ILE A 7 2.10 30.31 -7.79
CA ILE A 7 2.37 29.18 -6.92
C ILE A 7 3.80 28.75 -7.22
N ASP A 8 4.65 28.69 -6.20
CA ASP A 8 6.01 28.18 -6.34
C ASP A 8 5.94 26.73 -6.78
N THR A 9 6.38 26.46 -8.02
CA THR A 9 6.32 25.14 -8.61
C THR A 9 7.58 24.32 -8.41
N ASN A 10 8.65 24.90 -7.87
CA ASN A 10 9.94 24.20 -7.68
C ASN A 10 9.79 23.01 -6.74
N PHE A 11 8.89 23.11 -5.77
CA PHE A 11 8.53 22.01 -4.88
C PHE A 11 7.92 20.80 -5.61
N TYR A 12 7.29 20.98 -6.78
CA TYR A 12 6.73 19.87 -7.57
C TYR A 12 7.82 19.12 -8.33
N ASP A 13 8.76 19.84 -8.93
CA ASP A 13 9.87 19.24 -9.69
C ASP A 13 10.78 18.41 -8.77
N GLU A 14 11.07 18.92 -7.57
CA GLU A 14 11.82 18.18 -6.55
C GLU A 14 11.10 16.88 -6.13
N LEU A 15 9.78 16.92 -5.94
CA LEU A 15 9.00 15.74 -5.56
C LEU A 15 8.97 14.68 -6.66
N GLN A 16 8.80 15.09 -7.91
CA GLN A 16 8.78 14.17 -9.06
C GLN A 16 10.14 13.49 -9.24
N VAL A 17 11.24 14.24 -9.11
CA VAL A 17 12.61 13.70 -9.13
C VAL A 17 12.85 12.73 -7.97
N VAL A 18 12.37 13.04 -6.76
CA VAL A 18 12.48 12.13 -5.60
C VAL A 18 11.67 10.84 -5.79
N VAL A 19 10.49 10.91 -6.41
CA VAL A 19 9.69 9.72 -6.72
C VAL A 19 10.37 8.87 -7.80
N GLU A 20 10.80 9.46 -8.92
CA GLU A 20 11.44 8.74 -10.02
C GLU A 20 12.71 8.01 -9.57
N THR A 21 13.51 8.63 -8.68
CA THR A 21 14.73 8.01 -8.13
C THR A 21 14.46 6.82 -7.20
N ARG A 22 13.22 6.63 -6.72
CA ARG A 22 12.83 5.58 -5.77
C ARG A 22 12.02 4.44 -6.39
N VAL A 23 11.66 4.52 -7.67
CA VAL A 23 10.92 3.45 -8.36
C VAL A 23 11.90 2.51 -9.07
N LEU A 24 11.98 1.27 -8.59
CA LEU A 24 12.93 0.25 -9.05
C LEU A 24 12.30 -0.67 -10.11
N SER A 25 13.12 -1.44 -10.84
CA SER A 25 12.62 -2.50 -11.72
C SER A 25 11.90 -3.58 -10.92
N GLN A 26 10.77 -4.06 -11.46
CA GLN A 26 9.91 -5.07 -10.82
C GLN A 26 9.73 -6.34 -11.68
N GLU A 27 10.47 -6.43 -12.77
CA GLU A 27 10.33 -7.51 -13.75
C GLU A 27 10.65 -8.88 -13.13
N GLY A 28 9.76 -9.85 -13.35
CA GLY A 28 9.91 -11.22 -12.84
C GLY A 28 9.67 -11.43 -11.34
N LEU A 29 9.46 -10.37 -10.55
CA LEU A 29 9.32 -10.50 -9.09
C LEU A 29 7.95 -11.04 -8.64
N LYS A 30 6.90 -10.81 -9.43
CA LYS A 30 5.53 -11.22 -9.11
C LYS A 30 5.40 -12.71 -8.76
N GLU A 31 5.98 -13.58 -9.59
CA GLU A 31 5.84 -15.03 -9.38
C GLU A 31 6.66 -15.52 -8.18
N ASN A 32 7.73 -14.82 -7.81
CA ASN A 32 8.49 -15.10 -6.59
C ASN A 32 7.68 -14.77 -5.33
N ASP A 33 6.74 -13.83 -5.42
CA ASP A 33 5.84 -13.46 -4.32
C ASP A 33 4.60 -14.36 -4.25
N ARG A 34 4.41 -15.30 -5.19
CA ARG A 34 3.21 -16.13 -5.23
C ARG A 34 3.18 -17.10 -4.05
N ILE A 35 2.11 -17.05 -3.27
CA ILE A 35 1.91 -17.96 -2.14
C ILE A 35 1.13 -19.17 -2.65
N GLU A 36 1.81 -20.31 -2.77
CA GLU A 36 1.17 -21.57 -3.20
C GLU A 36 0.18 -22.11 -2.17
N LYS A 37 0.56 -22.11 -0.89
CA LYS A 37 -0.28 -22.53 0.22
C LYS A 37 0.21 -21.97 1.54
N LEU A 38 -0.71 -21.51 2.40
CA LEU A 38 -0.40 -21.15 3.79
C LEU A 38 -0.45 -22.37 4.72
N PRO A 39 0.34 -22.41 5.80
CA PRO A 39 0.14 -23.37 6.88
C PRO A 39 -1.30 -23.30 7.42
N GLY A 40 -1.93 -24.46 7.61
CA GLY A 40 -3.32 -24.54 8.11
C GLY A 40 -4.39 -24.07 7.12
N GLN A 41 -4.03 -23.74 5.88
CA GLN A 41 -4.97 -23.24 4.88
C GLN A 41 -5.94 -24.34 4.38
N PRO A 42 -7.24 -24.01 4.22
CA PRO A 42 -8.19 -24.91 3.60
C PRO A 42 -7.79 -25.25 2.15
N HIS A 43 -8.23 -26.42 1.69
CA HIS A 43 -8.01 -26.87 0.31
C HIS A 43 -8.99 -26.17 -0.65
N ASN A 44 -8.64 -26.16 -1.95
CA ASN A 44 -9.49 -25.66 -3.05
C ASN A 44 -9.78 -24.15 -3.00
N LEU A 45 -8.73 -23.32 -3.02
CA LEU A 45 -8.89 -21.90 -3.27
C LEU A 45 -9.17 -21.66 -4.76
N ASP A 46 -10.08 -20.74 -5.02
CA ASP A 46 -10.43 -20.23 -6.35
C ASP A 46 -9.78 -18.88 -6.66
N PHE A 47 -8.89 -18.40 -5.79
CA PHE A 47 -8.15 -17.15 -5.94
C PHE A 47 -6.64 -17.33 -5.74
N ALA A 48 -5.87 -16.44 -6.34
CA ALA A 48 -4.43 -16.34 -6.12
C ALA A 48 -4.11 -15.35 -4.98
N GLN A 49 -3.00 -15.58 -4.30
CA GLN A 49 -2.50 -14.71 -3.23
C GLN A 49 -0.98 -14.54 -3.37
N TYR A 50 -0.52 -13.36 -3.00
CA TYR A 50 0.87 -12.94 -3.12
C TYR A 50 1.31 -12.30 -1.81
N GLY A 51 2.57 -12.45 -1.44
CA GLY A 51 3.16 -11.86 -0.24
C GLY A 51 4.66 -11.68 -0.43
N GLY A 52 5.13 -10.47 -0.19
CA GLY A 52 6.52 -10.10 -0.41
C GLY A 52 6.79 -8.65 -0.04
N TYR A 53 7.98 -8.19 -0.37
CA TYR A 53 8.44 -6.84 -0.05
C TYR A 53 8.56 -5.98 -1.30
N VAL A 54 8.29 -4.69 -1.14
CA VAL A 54 8.56 -3.65 -2.12
C VAL A 54 9.45 -2.62 -1.44
N THR A 55 10.63 -2.41 -2.00
CA THR A 55 11.62 -1.50 -1.42
C THR A 55 11.18 -0.05 -1.56
N VAL A 56 11.11 0.65 -0.44
CA VAL A 56 10.92 2.10 -0.32
C VAL A 56 11.93 2.66 0.70
N ASP A 57 12.28 3.94 0.60
CA ASP A 57 13.20 4.59 1.53
C ASP A 57 12.42 5.31 2.63
N GLU A 58 12.04 4.52 3.65
CA GLU A 58 11.05 4.91 4.65
C GLU A 58 11.62 5.16 6.05
N LYS A 59 10.85 5.94 6.83
CA LYS A 59 11.05 6.21 8.25
C LYS A 59 9.88 5.66 9.08
N ALA A 60 10.17 5.21 10.30
CA ALA A 60 9.18 4.52 11.12
C ALA A 60 8.18 5.46 11.82
N SER A 61 6.96 4.98 11.99
CA SER A 61 5.94 5.55 12.87
C SER A 61 5.17 4.43 13.58
N LEU A 62 4.42 4.79 14.62
CA LEU A 62 3.55 3.85 15.32
C LEU A 62 2.35 3.52 14.42
N GLY A 63 2.15 2.24 14.12
CA GLY A 63 1.01 1.76 13.34
C GLY A 63 0.56 0.37 13.78
N CYS A 64 -0.66 0.01 13.39
CA CYS A 64 -1.20 -1.33 13.55
C CYS A 64 -1.01 -2.10 12.24
N SER A 65 -0.73 -3.40 12.33
CA SER A 65 -0.53 -4.25 11.15
C SER A 65 -1.86 -4.51 10.43
N SER A 66 -1.95 -4.08 9.17
CA SER A 66 -3.10 -4.34 8.30
C SER A 66 -3.26 -5.83 7.96
N LEU A 67 -2.17 -6.60 8.00
CA LEU A 67 -2.20 -8.05 7.87
C LEU A 67 -2.79 -8.69 9.12
N ALA A 68 -2.31 -8.31 10.31
CA ALA A 68 -2.73 -8.91 11.57
C ALA A 68 -4.22 -8.63 11.89
N TYR A 69 -4.69 -7.41 11.63
CA TYR A 69 -6.09 -7.02 11.87
C TYR A 69 -6.92 -7.20 10.60
N GLY A 70 -6.71 -6.36 9.59
CA GLY A 70 -7.48 -6.36 8.35
C GLY A 70 -7.58 -7.74 7.69
N ALA A 71 -6.45 -8.37 7.39
CA ALA A 71 -6.47 -9.63 6.64
C ALA A 71 -6.91 -10.82 7.49
N MET A 72 -6.41 -10.95 8.72
CA MET A 72 -6.57 -12.18 9.52
C MET A 72 -7.75 -12.13 10.50
N GLN A 73 -8.22 -10.94 10.89
CA GLN A 73 -9.27 -10.76 11.90
C GLN A 73 -10.52 -10.06 11.38
N GLU A 74 -10.44 -9.34 10.25
CA GLU A 74 -11.55 -8.50 9.77
C GLU A 74 -12.05 -8.86 8.36
N LEU A 75 -11.47 -8.33 7.30
CA LEU A 75 -12.05 -8.37 5.96
C LEU A 75 -11.32 -9.30 4.98
N GLY A 76 -10.19 -9.89 5.39
CA GLY A 76 -9.47 -10.85 4.55
C GLY A 76 -10.12 -12.23 4.43
N PRO A 77 -9.54 -13.09 3.57
CA PRO A 77 -10.13 -14.37 3.15
C PRO A 77 -10.19 -15.43 4.25
N PHE A 78 -9.38 -15.30 5.30
CA PHE A 78 -9.22 -16.32 6.33
C PHE A 78 -9.37 -15.77 7.74
N ARG A 79 -9.71 -16.67 8.66
CA ARG A 79 -9.70 -16.48 10.11
C ARG A 79 -8.77 -17.48 10.75
N VAL A 80 -7.99 -17.02 11.73
CA VAL A 80 -7.17 -17.91 12.56
C VAL A 80 -8.07 -18.61 13.57
N ALA A 81 -8.00 -19.95 13.60
CA ALA A 81 -8.72 -20.76 14.56
C ALA A 81 -8.16 -20.58 15.98
N SER A 82 -8.92 -20.99 16.99
CA SER A 82 -8.51 -20.88 18.40
C SER A 82 -7.26 -21.69 18.74
N ASP A 83 -6.87 -22.65 17.89
CA ASP A 83 -5.63 -23.42 18.04
C ASP A 83 -4.37 -22.64 17.60
N GLY A 84 -4.53 -21.45 17.01
CA GLY A 84 -3.46 -20.61 16.49
C GLY A 84 -2.71 -21.20 15.29
N LYS A 85 -3.21 -22.27 14.67
CA LYS A 85 -2.53 -23.06 13.64
C LYS A 85 -3.38 -23.28 12.40
N THR A 86 -4.68 -23.37 12.56
CA THR A 86 -5.63 -23.66 11.48
C THR A 86 -6.25 -22.37 10.94
N LEU A 87 -6.50 -22.32 9.63
CA LEU A 87 -7.21 -21.23 8.98
C LEU A 87 -8.59 -21.71 8.52
N HIS A 88 -9.60 -20.86 8.69
CA HIS A 88 -10.96 -21.09 8.18
C HIS A 88 -11.35 -19.99 7.19
N HIS A 89 -12.14 -20.33 6.18
CA HIS A 89 -12.67 -19.32 5.25
C HIS A 89 -13.52 -18.27 5.98
N ASN A 90 -13.33 -17.01 5.62
CA ASN A 90 -14.23 -15.94 5.99
C ASN A 90 -15.36 -15.82 4.95
N PRO A 91 -16.62 -16.13 5.29
CA PRO A 91 -17.73 -16.06 4.35
C PRO A 91 -18.06 -14.62 3.91
N TYR A 92 -17.57 -13.60 4.63
CA TYR A 92 -17.80 -12.19 4.35
C TYR A 92 -16.54 -11.46 3.88
N ALA A 93 -15.55 -12.20 3.39
CA ALA A 93 -14.30 -11.63 2.94
C ALA A 93 -14.50 -10.67 1.75
N TRP A 94 -13.83 -9.53 1.80
CA TRP A 94 -13.91 -8.52 0.74
C TRP A 94 -13.30 -8.99 -0.58
N ASN A 95 -12.38 -9.96 -0.53
CA ASN A 95 -11.79 -10.53 -1.74
C ASN A 95 -12.80 -11.32 -2.60
N LYS A 96 -14.03 -11.53 -2.12
CA LYS A 96 -15.13 -12.08 -2.92
C LYS A 96 -15.67 -11.12 -3.98
N VAL A 97 -15.45 -9.81 -3.79
CA VAL A 97 -15.99 -8.76 -4.68
C VAL A 97 -14.94 -7.77 -5.17
N ALA A 98 -13.71 -7.86 -4.67
CA ALA A 98 -12.60 -6.99 -5.04
C ALA A 98 -11.24 -7.74 -5.00
N ASN A 99 -10.22 -7.19 -5.64
CA ASN A 99 -8.84 -7.55 -5.33
C ASN A 99 -8.40 -6.71 -4.14
N VAL A 100 -7.94 -7.34 -3.06
CA VAL A 100 -7.63 -6.65 -1.80
C VAL A 100 -6.13 -6.70 -1.53
N LEU A 101 -5.52 -5.53 -1.33
CA LEU A 101 -4.12 -5.36 -0.98
C LEU A 101 -4.02 -4.91 0.48
N PHE A 102 -3.34 -5.71 1.31
CA PHE A 102 -3.01 -5.35 2.69
C PHE A 102 -1.57 -4.83 2.72
N LEU A 103 -1.39 -3.57 3.10
CA LEU A 103 -0.08 -2.93 3.18
C LEU A 103 0.31 -2.70 4.64
N GLU A 104 1.40 -3.31 5.08
CA GLU A 104 2.00 -3.00 6.36
C GLU A 104 2.86 -1.75 6.24
N SER A 105 2.43 -0.66 6.86
CA SER A 105 3.07 0.64 6.77
C SER A 105 2.82 1.43 8.05
N PRO A 106 3.78 2.24 8.50
CA PRO A 106 5.12 2.41 7.91
C PRO A 106 6.11 1.31 8.31
N VAL A 107 7.37 1.39 7.85
CA VAL A 107 8.52 0.65 8.37
C VAL A 107 8.46 0.55 9.90
N GLY A 108 8.70 -0.66 10.42
CA GLY A 108 8.59 -0.99 11.84
C GLY A 108 7.23 -1.55 12.23
N VAL A 109 6.20 -1.44 11.38
CA VAL A 109 4.90 -2.09 11.57
C VAL A 109 4.92 -3.49 10.95
N GLY A 110 4.59 -4.49 11.77
CA GLY A 110 4.46 -5.87 11.30
C GLY A 110 5.77 -6.42 10.74
N PHE A 111 5.75 -6.85 9.48
CA PHE A 111 6.92 -7.36 8.77
C PHE A 111 7.71 -6.27 8.02
N SER A 112 7.20 -5.04 7.90
CA SER A 112 7.91 -3.94 7.24
C SER A 112 9.12 -3.49 8.05
N TYR A 113 10.30 -3.39 7.41
CA TYR A 113 11.57 -3.15 8.10
C TYR A 113 12.48 -2.19 7.34
N THR A 114 13.50 -1.68 8.03
CA THR A 114 14.57 -0.86 7.43
C THR A 114 15.94 -1.41 7.83
N ASN A 115 16.88 -1.36 6.89
CA ASN A 115 18.28 -1.64 7.16
C ASN A 115 18.98 -0.48 7.91
N THR A 116 18.34 0.70 7.98
CA THR A 116 18.91 1.90 8.59
C THR A 116 18.21 2.17 9.92
N THR A 117 18.84 1.78 11.03
CA THR A 117 18.27 1.94 12.39
C THR A 117 17.91 3.39 12.77
N SER A 118 18.56 4.39 12.16
CA SER A 118 18.21 5.80 12.40
C SER A 118 16.86 6.21 11.80
N ASN A 119 16.36 5.48 10.79
CA ASN A 119 15.03 5.68 10.23
C ASN A 119 13.93 5.25 11.22
N LEU A 120 14.24 4.37 12.19
CA LEU A 120 13.30 3.96 13.23
C LEU A 120 13.01 5.08 14.25
N LYS A 121 13.86 6.10 14.33
CA LYS A 121 13.76 7.18 15.34
C LYS A 121 13.15 8.48 14.80
N LYS A 122 12.77 8.51 13.53
CA LYS A 122 12.23 9.69 12.87
C LYS A 122 10.81 9.36 12.42
N SER A 123 9.80 10.07 12.93
CA SER A 123 8.40 9.89 12.54
C SER A 123 7.92 11.08 11.70
N GLY A 124 7.02 10.84 10.75
CA GLY A 124 6.33 11.91 10.02
C GLY A 124 5.30 11.39 9.01
N ASP A 125 4.02 11.73 9.22
CA ASP A 125 2.88 11.26 8.41
C ASP A 125 3.02 11.54 6.91
N LYS A 126 3.58 12.70 6.56
CA LYS A 126 3.81 13.09 5.17
C LYS A 126 4.75 12.11 4.45
N MET A 127 5.80 11.66 5.14
CA MET A 127 6.76 10.74 4.55
C MET A 127 6.14 9.36 4.35
N THR A 128 5.38 8.87 5.34
CA THR A 128 4.59 7.64 5.18
C THR A 128 3.63 7.70 3.99
N ALA A 129 2.98 8.85 3.74
CA ALA A 129 2.12 9.02 2.57
C ALA A 129 2.89 9.02 1.24
N ASP A 130 4.08 9.63 1.20
CA ASP A 130 4.96 9.62 0.03
C ASP A 130 5.52 8.21 -0.24
N ASP A 131 5.94 7.49 0.80
CA ASP A 131 6.46 6.13 0.70
C ASP A 131 5.36 5.13 0.30
N ASN A 132 4.15 5.26 0.84
CA ASN A 132 2.99 4.48 0.40
C ASN A 132 2.64 4.74 -1.07
N TYR A 133 2.81 5.97 -1.56
CA TYR A 133 2.63 6.29 -2.97
C TYR A 133 3.69 5.59 -3.85
N VAL A 134 4.97 5.67 -3.46
CA VAL A 134 6.07 4.97 -4.16
C VAL A 134 5.87 3.45 -4.12
N PHE A 135 5.41 2.91 -3.00
CA PHE A 135 5.02 1.51 -2.86
C PHE A 135 3.96 1.14 -3.91
N LEU A 136 2.88 1.92 -4.02
CA LEU A 136 1.81 1.66 -5.00
C LEU A 136 2.30 1.70 -6.44
N LEU A 137 3.18 2.66 -6.79
CA LEU A 137 3.76 2.71 -8.14
C LEU A 137 4.57 1.45 -8.45
N ASN A 138 5.44 1.02 -7.53
CA ASN A 138 6.22 -0.21 -7.69
C ASN A 138 5.30 -1.45 -7.70
N CYS A 139 4.27 -1.48 -6.85
CA CYS A 139 3.30 -2.56 -6.81
C CYS A 139 2.57 -2.69 -8.16
N LEU A 140 2.07 -1.60 -8.74
CA LEU A 140 1.41 -1.62 -10.04
C LEU A 140 2.37 -1.90 -11.21
N LYS A 141 3.66 -1.58 -11.08
CA LYS A 141 4.69 -2.05 -12.03
C LYS A 141 4.89 -3.56 -11.94
N ARG A 142 4.83 -4.15 -10.74
CA ARG A 142 4.94 -5.59 -10.50
C ARG A 142 3.68 -6.35 -10.96
N PHE A 143 2.51 -5.72 -10.81
CA PHE A 143 1.20 -6.25 -11.20
C PHE A 143 0.52 -5.37 -12.25
N PRO A 144 1.05 -5.32 -13.49
CA PRO A 144 0.58 -4.41 -14.53
C PRO A 144 -0.87 -4.64 -14.93
N GLU A 145 -1.43 -5.83 -14.69
CA GLU A 145 -2.83 -6.15 -14.97
C GLU A 145 -3.85 -5.33 -14.14
N TYR A 146 -3.40 -4.68 -13.06
CA TYR A 146 -4.25 -3.83 -12.22
C TYR A 146 -4.11 -2.33 -12.51
N LYS A 147 -3.18 -1.91 -13.37
CA LYS A 147 -2.83 -0.50 -13.59
C LYS A 147 -4.04 0.39 -13.91
N ASP A 148 -4.95 -0.10 -14.75
CA ASP A 148 -6.11 0.67 -15.22
C ASP A 148 -7.41 0.36 -14.44
N LYS A 149 -7.34 -0.49 -13.42
CA LYS A 149 -8.52 -0.88 -12.63
C LYS A 149 -8.93 0.26 -11.71
N ASP A 150 -10.23 0.30 -11.39
CA ASP A 150 -10.74 1.21 -10.38
C ASP A 150 -10.06 0.93 -9.04
N PHE A 151 -9.47 1.98 -8.46
CA PHE A 151 -8.70 1.89 -7.24
C PHE A 151 -9.42 2.61 -6.11
N TYR A 152 -9.52 1.96 -4.95
CA TYR A 152 -10.13 2.51 -3.74
C TYR A 152 -9.15 2.32 -2.59
N ILE A 153 -9.09 3.29 -1.68
CA ILE A 153 -8.28 3.19 -0.47
C ILE A 153 -9.22 3.05 0.72
N SER A 154 -8.97 2.04 1.55
CA SER A 154 -9.69 1.84 2.81
C SER A 154 -8.70 1.85 3.97
N GLY A 155 -9.10 2.42 5.10
CA GLY A 155 -8.35 2.36 6.35
C GLY A 155 -9.28 2.51 7.55
N GLU A 156 -8.79 2.13 8.73
CA GLU A 156 -9.54 2.14 9.98
C GLU A 156 -8.82 3.00 11.02
N SER A 157 -9.58 3.66 11.91
CA SER A 157 -9.02 4.40 13.05
C SER A 157 -8.06 5.52 12.61
N CYS A 158 -6.96 5.75 13.33
CA CYS A 158 -5.95 6.76 13.02
C CYS A 158 -5.32 6.62 11.61
N VAL A 159 -5.50 5.47 10.94
CA VAL A 159 -5.07 5.24 9.54
C VAL A 159 -5.85 6.13 8.57
N GLY A 160 -7.01 6.68 8.95
CA GLY A 160 -7.74 7.68 8.15
C GLY A 160 -6.88 8.89 7.74
N HIS A 161 -5.91 9.30 8.58
CA HIS A 161 -4.96 10.35 8.22
C HIS A 161 -4.04 9.93 7.05
N TYR A 162 -3.62 8.67 7.00
CA TYR A 162 -2.80 8.12 5.92
C TYR A 162 -3.61 7.93 4.64
N VAL A 163 -4.86 7.46 4.75
CA VAL A 163 -5.79 7.32 3.61
C VAL A 163 -5.99 8.65 2.89
N LEU A 164 -6.27 9.71 3.65
CA LEU A 164 -6.48 11.06 3.10
C LEU A 164 -5.22 11.62 2.43
N GLN A 165 -4.06 11.49 3.08
CA GLN A 165 -2.80 12.00 2.53
C GLN A 165 -2.37 11.23 1.29
N LEU A 166 -2.52 9.90 1.28
CA LEU A 166 -2.23 9.08 0.11
C LEU A 166 -3.17 9.41 -1.07
N ALA A 167 -4.48 9.53 -0.81
CA ALA A 167 -5.44 9.94 -1.83
C ALA A 167 -5.10 11.31 -2.43
N HIS A 168 -4.74 12.27 -1.58
CA HIS A 168 -4.28 13.58 -2.01
C HIS A 168 -3.03 13.48 -2.89
N ASN A 169 -2.04 12.67 -2.50
CA ASN A 169 -0.81 12.45 -3.27
C ASN A 169 -1.10 11.84 -4.65
N ILE A 170 -2.00 10.87 -4.75
CA ILE A 170 -2.39 10.24 -6.03
C ILE A 170 -3.03 11.26 -6.97
N VAL A 171 -4.06 11.98 -6.50
CA VAL A 171 -4.76 12.98 -7.32
C VAL A 171 -3.81 14.07 -7.80
N ARG A 172 -2.90 14.50 -6.91
CA ARG A 172 -1.89 15.51 -7.23
C ARG A 172 -0.94 15.03 -8.33
N HIS A 173 -0.39 13.82 -8.24
CA HIS A 173 0.55 13.31 -9.25
C HIS A 173 -0.13 13.05 -10.60
N ASN A 174 -1.34 12.49 -10.62
CA ASN A 174 -2.09 12.31 -11.87
C ASN A 174 -2.29 13.64 -12.62
N LYS A 175 -2.54 14.73 -11.88
CA LYS A 175 -2.68 16.07 -12.46
C LYS A 175 -1.36 16.63 -13.00
N LEU A 176 -0.25 16.38 -12.30
CA LEU A 176 1.07 16.88 -12.69
C LEU A 176 1.61 16.17 -13.93
N GLU A 177 1.46 14.85 -14.01
CA GLU A 177 1.92 14.05 -15.15
C GLU A 177 1.00 14.18 -16.37
N ASN A 178 -0.14 14.88 -16.23
CA ASN A 178 -1.23 14.93 -17.21
C ASN A 178 -1.62 13.51 -17.70
N ASN A 179 -1.55 12.53 -16.80
CA ASN A 179 -1.75 11.13 -17.05
C ASN A 179 -2.36 10.47 -15.81
N THR A 180 -3.22 9.47 -16.00
CA THR A 180 -3.79 8.71 -14.87
C THR A 180 -2.91 7.52 -14.57
N THR A 181 -1.94 7.71 -13.67
CA THR A 181 -1.03 6.65 -13.25
C THR A 181 -1.72 5.69 -12.28
N ILE A 182 -2.62 6.19 -11.43
CA ILE A 182 -3.48 5.39 -10.53
C ILE A 182 -4.93 5.89 -10.64
N ASN A 183 -5.85 5.03 -11.08
CA ASN A 183 -7.27 5.36 -11.29
C ASN A 183 -8.08 5.36 -9.98
N LEU A 184 -7.77 6.30 -9.08
CA LEU A 184 -8.46 6.46 -7.79
C LEU A 184 -9.91 6.91 -7.97
N LYS A 185 -10.86 6.12 -7.44
CA LYS A 185 -12.31 6.40 -7.49
C LYS A 185 -12.90 6.86 -6.18
N GLY A 186 -12.31 6.47 -5.05
CA GLY A 186 -12.83 6.84 -3.74
C GLY A 186 -11.98 6.36 -2.58
N ILE A 187 -12.38 6.81 -1.40
CA ILE A 187 -11.80 6.41 -0.12
C ILE A 187 -12.91 5.92 0.82
N ILE A 188 -12.55 5.04 1.74
CA ILE A 188 -13.42 4.50 2.79
C ILE A 188 -12.64 4.62 4.11
N VAL A 189 -13.17 5.39 5.06
CA VAL A 189 -12.58 5.60 6.40
C VAL A 189 -13.66 5.36 7.45
#